data_AF-X0T0X0-F1
#
_entry.id   AF-X0T0X0-F1
#
_cell.length_a   1.000
_cell.length_b   1.000
_cell.length_c   1.000
_cell.angle_alpha   90.00
_cell.angle_beta   90.00
_cell.angle_gamma   90.00
#
_symmetry.space_group_name_H-M   'P 1'
#
loop_
_entity.id
_entity.type
_entity.pdbx_description
1 polymer ?
#
loop_
_entity_poly.entity_id
_entity_poly.type
_entity_poly.pdbx_seq_one_letter_code
_entity_poly.pdbx_strand_id
1 'polypeptide(L)'
;MYLEKENMKIEILGTESLGVKGLSCFIETKNRKILIDPSIALGYIRHKLLPHPFQVAIDGRIQKKIIDRWQKATDIIISHFHGDHTPLVDANPYQLNIKKVDGLNPIVRIWTKDASHLSPVEKTRAESLSLILKKDFISGEGKKQGEVTFSKDQVERAWYNGMKLSQKVDTLILDHHW
;
A
#
# COMPACT_ATOMS: atom_id res chain seq x y z
N MET A 1 3.72 -10.06 12.25
CA MET A 1 4.84 -9.61 13.11
C MET A 1 4.54 -8.18 13.50
N TYR A 2 4.59 -7.85 14.79
CA TYR A 2 4.34 -6.50 15.30
C TYR A 2 5.67 -5.90 15.75
N LEU A 3 5.93 -4.66 15.36
CA LEU A 3 7.01 -3.82 15.92
C LEU A 3 6.33 -2.77 16.78
N GLU A 4 6.60 -2.77 18.08
CA GLU A 4 6.06 -1.79 19.03
C GLU A 4 7.16 -0.80 19.42
N LYS A 5 6.89 0.48 19.19
CA LYS A 5 7.58 1.61 19.82
C LYS A 5 6.50 2.31 20.62
N GLU A 6 6.71 2.69 21.88
CA GLU A 6 5.70 2.93 22.96
C GLU A 6 4.34 3.61 22.64
N ASN A 7 4.06 4.13 21.45
CA ASN A 7 2.74 4.62 21.00
C ASN A 7 2.39 4.30 19.52
N MET A 8 3.03 3.31 18.90
CA MET A 8 2.83 2.94 17.50
C MET A 8 2.94 1.42 17.31
N LYS A 9 1.96 0.86 16.60
CA LYS A 9 1.90 -0.54 16.21
C LYS A 9 1.89 -0.66 14.69
N ILE A 10 2.83 -1.42 14.15
CA ILE A 10 2.91 -1.71 12.71
C ILE A 10 2.50 -3.17 12.47
N GLU A 11 1.52 -3.37 11.60
CA GLU A 11 1.06 -4.68 11.14
C GLU A 11 1.38 -4.83 9.64
N ILE A 12 2.27 -5.77 9.30
CA ILE A 12 2.47 -6.16 7.90
C ILE A 12 1.32 -7.06 7.46
N LEU A 13 0.55 -6.62 6.47
CA LEU A 13 -0.60 -7.35 5.93
C LEU A 13 -0.17 -8.29 4.79
N GLY A 14 0.66 -7.77 3.88
CA GLY A 14 1.20 -8.49 2.73
C GLY A 14 2.58 -7.98 2.35
N THR A 15 3.46 -8.87 1.92
CA THR A 15 4.80 -8.57 1.41
C THR A 15 5.27 -9.76 0.55
N GLU A 16 6.28 -9.56 -0.29
CA GLU A 16 6.94 -10.62 -1.07
C GLU A 16 7.29 -11.86 -0.23
N SER A 17 7.84 -11.66 0.97
CA SER A 17 8.17 -12.77 1.87
C SER A 17 6.97 -13.56 2.38
N LEU A 18 5.75 -13.04 2.24
CA LEU A 18 4.50 -13.74 2.54
C LEU A 18 3.90 -14.44 1.32
N GLY A 19 4.57 -14.44 0.16
CA GLY A 19 4.15 -15.18 -1.03
C GLY A 19 3.25 -14.40 -1.99
N VAL A 20 3.20 -13.07 -1.87
CA VAL A 20 2.45 -12.14 -2.74
C VAL A 20 3.34 -11.00 -3.22
N LYS A 21 3.10 -10.40 -4.37
CA LYS A 21 3.80 -9.19 -4.83
C LYS A 21 3.25 -7.94 -4.14
N GLY A 22 4.12 -6.97 -3.88
CA GLY A 22 3.78 -5.68 -3.27
C GLY A 22 3.98 -5.67 -1.77
N LEU A 23 3.76 -4.52 -1.14
CA LEU A 23 3.82 -4.33 0.30
C LEU A 23 2.52 -3.64 0.74
N SER A 24 1.84 -4.22 1.73
CA SER A 24 0.70 -3.60 2.38
C SER A 24 0.85 -3.65 3.89
N CYS A 25 0.66 -2.52 4.57
CA CYS A 25 0.78 -2.46 6.02
C CYS A 25 -0.27 -1.56 6.66
N PHE A 26 -0.58 -1.86 7.92
CA PHE A 26 -1.49 -1.09 8.73
C PHE A 26 -0.75 -0.57 9.96
N ILE A 27 -0.78 0.75 10.14
CA ILE A 27 -0.11 1.44 11.23
C ILE A 27 -1.18 2.05 12.12
N GLU A 28 -1.14 1.68 13.40
CA GLU A 28 -1.98 2.26 14.42
C GLU A 28 -1.13 3.13 15.34
N THR A 29 -1.52 4.39 15.46
CA THR A 29 -0.98 5.35 16.42
C THR A 29 -2.06 5.67 17.44
N LYS A 30 -1.76 6.57 18.39
CA LYS A 30 -2.76 7.05 19.35
C LYS A 30 -4.01 7.64 18.68
N ASN A 31 -3.86 8.36 17.56
CA ASN A 31 -4.94 9.13 16.95
C ASN A 31 -5.28 8.72 15.51
N ARG A 32 -4.51 7.83 14.88
CA ARG A 32 -4.63 7.51 13.45
C ARG A 32 -4.51 6.03 13.20
N LYS A 33 -5.25 5.58 12.18
CA LYS A 33 -5.21 4.22 11.63
C LYS A 33 -4.89 4.37 10.15
N ILE A 34 -3.65 4.08 9.79
CA ILE A 34 -3.08 4.37 8.48
C ILE A 34 -2.89 3.05 7.75
N LEU A 35 -3.61 2.88 6.64
CA LEU A 35 -3.43 1.75 5.74
C LEU A 35 -2.59 2.19 4.55
N ILE A 36 -1.42 1.57 4.36
CA ILE A 36 -0.50 1.90 3.27
C ILE A 36 -0.58 0.81 2.21
N ASP A 37 -0.69 1.24 0.95
CA ASP A 37 -0.73 0.41 -0.25
C ASP A 37 -1.71 -0.76 -0.09
N PRO A 38 -3.02 -0.47 -0.06
CA PRO A 38 -4.08 -1.44 0.24
C PRO A 38 -4.36 -2.38 -0.94
N SER A 39 -3.35 -3.06 -1.46
CA SER A 39 -3.50 -4.13 -2.44
C SER A 39 -2.32 -5.09 -2.33
N ILE A 40 -2.44 -6.21 -3.03
CA ILE A 40 -1.37 -7.15 -3.34
C ILE A 40 -1.68 -7.80 -4.69
N ALA A 41 -0.69 -8.46 -5.29
CA ALA A 41 -0.93 -9.24 -6.51
C ALA A 41 -0.22 -10.60 -6.49
N LEU A 42 -0.71 -11.57 -7.27
CA LEU A 42 0.12 -12.71 -7.70
C LEU A 42 0.54 -12.51 -9.16
N GLY A 43 1.69 -13.06 -9.54
CA GLY A 43 2.09 -13.11 -10.94
C GLY A 43 1.11 -13.97 -11.74
N TYR A 44 0.25 -13.35 -12.56
CA TYR A 44 -0.86 -14.05 -13.22
C TYR A 44 -0.38 -15.25 -14.05
N ILE A 45 0.63 -15.03 -14.90
CA ILE A 45 1.29 -16.10 -15.62
C ILE A 45 2.79 -15.90 -15.44
N ARG A 46 3.45 -16.82 -14.73
CA ARG A 46 4.91 -16.89 -14.63
C ARG A 46 5.37 -18.22 -15.18
N HIS A 47 6.32 -18.18 -16.13
CA HIS A 47 6.80 -19.38 -16.83
C HIS A 47 5.66 -20.23 -17.44
N LYS A 48 4.62 -19.57 -17.99
CA LYS A 48 3.41 -20.21 -18.55
C LYS A 48 2.55 -20.97 -17.53
N LEU A 49 2.79 -20.78 -16.23
CA LEU A 49 2.04 -21.39 -15.14
C LEU A 49 1.22 -20.33 -14.40
N LEU A 50 0.03 -20.74 -13.95
CA LEU A 50 -0.77 -19.97 -13.00
C LEU A 50 -0.15 -20.03 -11.60
N PRO A 51 -0.52 -19.11 -10.69
CA PRO A 51 -0.13 -19.18 -9.29
C PRO A 51 -0.48 -20.51 -8.66
N HIS A 52 0.41 -21.02 -7.80
CA HIS A 52 0.14 -22.26 -7.08
C HIS A 52 -1.10 -22.08 -6.18
N PRO A 53 -2.02 -23.06 -6.07
CA PRO A 53 -3.25 -22.91 -5.27
C PRO A 53 -3.03 -22.45 -3.83
N PHE A 54 -1.92 -22.85 -3.21
CA PHE A 54 -1.52 -22.36 -1.89
C PHE A 54 -1.28 -20.84 -1.85
N GLN A 55 -0.65 -20.26 -2.88
CA GLN A 55 -0.45 -18.81 -2.99
C GLN A 55 -1.79 -18.10 -3.19
N VAL A 56 -2.71 -18.69 -3.96
CA VAL A 56 -4.09 -18.16 -4.11
C VAL A 56 -4.83 -18.14 -2.78
N ALA A 57 -4.68 -19.18 -1.96
CA ALA A 57 -5.26 -19.22 -0.62
C ALA A 57 -4.65 -18.15 0.31
N ILE A 58 -3.34 -17.89 0.20
CA ILE A 58 -2.66 -16.82 0.93
C ILE A 58 -3.16 -15.45 0.48
N ASP A 59 -3.19 -15.18 -0.83
CA ASP A 59 -3.72 -13.97 -1.44
C ASP A 59 -5.12 -13.64 -0.90
N GLY A 60 -6.04 -14.61 -0.93
CA GLY A 60 -7.38 -14.42 -0.39
C GLY A 60 -7.41 -14.06 1.11
N ARG A 61 -6.52 -14.65 1.93
CA ARG A 61 -6.40 -14.31 3.36
C ARG A 61 -5.86 -12.91 3.57
N ILE A 62 -4.89 -12.48 2.77
CA ILE A 62 -4.31 -11.13 2.84
C ILE A 62 -5.32 -10.09 2.37
N GLN A 63 -6.00 -10.31 1.23
CA GLN A 63 -7.05 -9.42 0.75
C GLN A 63 -8.15 -9.23 1.81
N LYS A 64 -8.57 -10.30 2.52
CA LYS A 64 -9.52 -10.18 3.62
C LYS A 64 -9.02 -9.27 4.75
N LYS A 65 -7.74 -9.35 5.11
CA LYS A 65 -7.13 -8.45 6.10
C LYS A 65 -7.10 -7.01 5.60
N ILE A 66 -6.70 -6.78 4.35
CA ILE A 66 -6.67 -5.44 3.75
C ILE A 66 -8.06 -4.81 3.78
N ILE A 67 -9.10 -5.55 3.39
CA ILE A 67 -10.50 -5.07 3.42
C ILE A 67 -10.95 -4.74 4.85
N ASP A 68 -10.65 -5.58 5.84
CA ASP A 68 -10.95 -5.30 7.25
C ASP A 68 -10.22 -4.05 7.77
N ARG A 69 -8.96 -3.84 7.35
CA ARG A 69 -8.19 -2.64 7.71
C ARG A 69 -8.67 -1.40 6.97
N TRP A 70 -9.14 -1.51 5.74
CA TRP A 70 -9.73 -0.41 4.97
C TRP A 70 -10.94 0.18 5.70
N GLN A 71 -11.82 -0.68 6.24
CA GLN A 71 -13.00 -0.26 7.02
C GLN A 71 -12.62 0.54 8.28
N LYS A 72 -11.45 0.26 8.86
CA LYS A 72 -11.00 0.85 10.14
C LYS A 72 -10.06 2.04 9.95
N ALA A 73 -9.59 2.27 8.73
CA ALA A 73 -8.59 3.28 8.43
C ALA A 73 -9.18 4.70 8.61
N THR A 74 -8.44 5.56 9.28
CA THR A 74 -8.66 7.01 9.20
C THR A 74 -8.03 7.57 7.94
N ASP A 75 -6.98 6.91 7.46
CA ASP A 75 -6.14 7.35 6.35
C ASP A 75 -5.68 6.16 5.52
N ILE A 76 -5.72 6.33 4.21
CA ILE A 76 -5.13 5.42 3.25
C ILE A 76 -4.01 6.18 2.53
N ILE A 77 -2.84 5.58 2.40
CA ILE A 77 -1.73 6.10 1.62
C ILE A 77 -1.53 5.18 0.44
N ILE A 78 -1.57 5.72 -0.78
CA ILE A 78 -1.24 5.00 -2.02
C ILE A 78 0.05 5.62 -2.55
N SER A 79 1.12 4.84 -2.52
CA SER A 79 2.45 5.27 -2.96
C SER A 79 2.52 5.48 -4.47
N HIS A 80 1.84 4.63 -5.24
CA HIS A 80 1.72 4.66 -6.70
C HIS A 80 0.59 3.72 -7.16
N PHE A 81 0.15 3.81 -8.43
CA PHE A 81 -1.09 3.15 -8.89
C PHE A 81 -0.85 1.86 -9.70
N HIS A 82 0.01 0.99 -9.17
CA HIS A 82 0.16 -0.38 -9.67
C HIS A 82 -0.78 -1.35 -8.93
N GLY A 83 -1.19 -2.44 -9.58
CA GLY A 83 -2.23 -3.33 -9.06
C GLY A 83 -1.87 -4.11 -7.80
N ASP A 84 -0.58 -4.17 -7.47
CA ASP A 84 -0.02 -4.69 -6.22
C ASP A 84 0.04 -3.64 -5.09
N HIS A 85 -0.32 -2.38 -5.35
CA HIS A 85 -0.34 -1.30 -4.36
C HIS A 85 -1.73 -0.64 -4.20
N THR A 86 -2.59 -0.72 -5.23
CA THR A 86 -3.93 -0.13 -5.18
C THR A 86 -5.00 -1.08 -5.76
N PRO A 87 -6.25 -1.07 -5.25
CA PRO A 87 -7.35 -1.79 -5.86
C PRO A 87 -7.58 -1.33 -7.31
N LEU A 88 -7.90 -2.26 -8.20
CA LEU A 88 -8.15 -1.97 -9.61
C LEU A 88 -9.61 -2.21 -10.02
N VAL A 89 -10.07 -1.44 -11.00
CA VAL A 89 -11.39 -1.63 -11.63
C VAL A 89 -11.40 -2.92 -12.44
N ASP A 90 -10.36 -3.10 -13.24
CA ASP A 90 -10.09 -4.21 -14.14
C ASP A 90 -9.13 -5.24 -13.51
N ALA A 91 -9.23 -5.44 -12.20
CA ALA A 91 -8.41 -6.40 -11.47
C ALA A 91 -8.54 -7.81 -12.05
N ASN A 92 -7.41 -8.45 -12.35
CA ASN A 92 -7.38 -9.88 -12.65
C ASN A 92 -7.71 -10.71 -11.37
N PRO A 93 -7.93 -12.03 -11.46
CA PRO A 93 -8.33 -12.86 -10.31
C PRO A 93 -7.38 -12.84 -9.12
N TYR A 94 -6.14 -12.40 -9.32
CA TYR A 94 -5.07 -12.36 -8.32
C TYR A 94 -4.70 -10.93 -7.93
N GLN A 95 -5.62 -9.99 -8.11
CA GLN A 95 -5.48 -8.60 -7.68
C GLN A 95 -6.72 -8.20 -6.88
N LEU A 96 -6.58 -7.18 -6.03
CA LEU A 96 -7.72 -6.67 -5.29
C LEU A 96 -8.63 -5.84 -6.21
N ASN A 97 -9.86 -6.33 -6.42
CA ASN A 97 -10.86 -5.59 -7.18
C ASN A 97 -11.49 -4.48 -6.32
N ILE A 98 -11.58 -3.26 -6.88
CA ILE A 98 -12.14 -2.08 -6.23
C ILE A 98 -13.55 -2.28 -5.66
N LYS A 99 -14.39 -3.11 -6.30
CA LYS A 99 -15.75 -3.39 -5.82
C LYS A 99 -15.79 -3.99 -4.42
N LYS A 100 -14.69 -4.62 -3.97
CA LYS A 100 -14.58 -5.17 -2.62
C LYS A 100 -14.39 -4.10 -1.54
N VAL A 101 -14.04 -2.88 -1.91
CA VAL A 101 -13.81 -1.76 -0.97
C VAL A 101 -14.72 -0.56 -1.22
N ASP A 102 -15.47 -0.56 -2.31
CA ASP A 102 -16.47 0.47 -2.62
C ASP A 102 -17.50 0.59 -1.49
N GLY A 103 -17.79 1.84 -1.09
CA GLY A 103 -18.72 2.16 -0.01
C GLY A 103 -18.28 1.78 1.42
N LEU A 104 -17.16 1.06 1.60
CA LEU A 104 -16.80 0.52 2.93
C LEU A 104 -16.36 1.57 3.94
N ASN A 105 -15.78 2.68 3.50
CA ASN A 105 -15.31 3.74 4.40
C ASN A 105 -15.44 5.13 3.74
N PRO A 106 -16.66 5.71 3.71
CA PRO A 106 -16.93 6.97 3.03
C PRO A 106 -16.29 8.20 3.67
N ILE A 107 -15.68 8.10 4.84
CA ILE A 107 -15.05 9.23 5.55
C ILE A 107 -13.52 9.20 5.50
N VAL A 108 -12.93 8.14 4.95
CA VAL A 108 -11.47 7.99 4.87
C VAL A 108 -10.82 9.12 4.07
N ARG A 109 -9.62 9.51 4.48
CA ARG A 109 -8.72 10.38 3.72
C ARG A 109 -7.78 9.52 2.89
N ILE A 110 -7.63 9.83 1.60
CA ILE A 110 -6.73 9.10 0.71
C ILE A 110 -5.60 10.05 0.30
N TRP A 111 -4.36 9.65 0.61
CA TRP A 111 -3.15 10.39 0.34
C TRP A 111 -2.39 9.75 -0.82
N THR A 112 -1.93 10.58 -1.75
CA THR A 112 -1.22 10.13 -2.95
C THR A 112 -0.02 11.03 -3.24
N LYS A 113 0.84 10.60 -4.16
CA LYS A 113 1.75 11.51 -4.86
C LYS A 113 0.97 12.56 -5.63
N ASP A 114 1.63 13.67 -5.96
CA ASP A 114 1.04 14.65 -6.85
C ASP A 114 0.75 14.03 -8.23
N ALA A 115 -0.39 14.40 -8.82
CA ALA A 115 -0.81 13.86 -10.12
C ALA A 115 0.21 14.16 -11.23
N SER A 116 1.02 15.22 -11.10
CA SER A 116 2.08 15.55 -12.06
C SER A 116 3.17 14.48 -12.16
N HIS A 117 3.39 13.68 -11.10
CA HIS A 117 4.39 12.60 -11.08
C HIS A 117 3.84 11.24 -11.52
N LEU A 118 2.55 11.14 -11.81
CA LEU A 118 1.92 9.89 -12.23
C LEU A 118 2.13 9.67 -13.74
N SER A 119 2.47 8.44 -14.11
CA SER A 119 2.42 8.01 -15.51
C SER A 119 0.99 8.07 -16.07
N PRO A 120 0.78 8.07 -17.40
CA PRO A 120 -0.56 8.09 -17.98
C PRO A 120 -1.47 6.96 -17.47
N VAL A 121 -0.92 5.74 -17.33
CA VAL A 121 -1.65 4.58 -16.82
C VAL A 121 -2.06 4.78 -15.36
N GLU A 122 -1.17 5.31 -14.54
CA GLU A 122 -1.47 5.60 -13.14
C GLU A 122 -2.51 6.70 -12.98
N LYS A 123 -2.47 7.75 -13.83
CA LYS A 123 -3.50 8.80 -13.85
C LYS A 123 -4.88 8.21 -14.13
N THR A 124 -5.01 7.40 -15.18
CA THR A 124 -6.28 6.73 -15.52
C THR A 124 -6.78 5.85 -14.36
N ARG A 125 -5.88 5.12 -13.70
CA ARG A 125 -6.23 4.29 -12.54
C ARG A 125 -6.64 5.14 -11.33
N ALA A 126 -5.94 6.24 -11.07
CA ALA A 126 -6.26 7.18 -9.99
C ALA A 126 -7.63 7.83 -10.21
N GLU A 127 -7.91 8.30 -11.42
CA GLU A 127 -9.20 8.87 -11.81
C GLU A 127 -10.34 7.85 -11.65
N SER A 128 -10.12 6.62 -12.12
CA SER A 128 -11.11 5.54 -12.01
C SER A 128 -11.40 5.18 -10.54
N LEU A 129 -10.35 5.10 -9.72
CA LEU A 129 -10.45 4.83 -8.28
C LEU A 129 -11.20 5.97 -7.56
N SER A 130 -10.84 7.22 -7.87
CA SER A 130 -11.48 8.42 -7.31
C SER A 130 -12.97 8.47 -7.64
N LEU A 131 -13.33 8.18 -8.90
CA LEU A 131 -14.71 8.19 -9.38
C LEU A 131 -15.58 7.14 -8.67
N ILE A 132 -15.09 5.90 -8.56
CA ILE A 132 -15.84 4.80 -7.94
C ILE A 132 -15.98 5.03 -6.43
N LEU A 133 -14.88 5.41 -5.76
CA LEU A 133 -14.91 5.69 -4.31
C LEU A 133 -15.65 6.99 -3.96
N LYS A 134 -15.94 7.84 -4.96
CA LYS A 134 -16.50 9.19 -4.80
C LYS A 134 -15.65 10.04 -3.85
N LYS A 135 -14.34 10.03 -4.10
CA LYS A 135 -13.33 10.62 -3.21
C LYS A 135 -12.26 11.36 -3.97
N ASP A 136 -12.02 12.60 -3.56
CA ASP A 136 -10.82 13.33 -3.95
C ASP A 136 -9.60 12.82 -3.20
N PHE A 137 -8.46 12.83 -3.87
CA PHE A 137 -7.18 12.44 -3.30
C PHE A 137 -6.39 13.66 -2.85
N ILE A 138 -5.73 13.52 -1.70
CA ILE A 138 -4.91 14.57 -1.11
C ILE A 138 -3.46 14.32 -1.57
N SER A 139 -2.94 15.19 -2.45
CA SER A 139 -1.51 15.22 -2.74
C SER A 139 -0.73 15.45 -1.43
N GLY A 140 0.10 14.48 -1.03
CA GLY A 140 0.80 14.48 0.24
C GLY A 140 2.03 15.38 0.27
N GLU A 141 2.62 15.69 -0.88
CA GLU A 141 3.93 16.36 -0.99
C GLU A 141 4.02 17.67 -0.21
N GLY A 142 5.01 17.75 0.68
CA GLY A 142 5.23 18.90 1.56
C GLY A 142 4.18 19.09 2.64
N LYS A 143 3.17 18.21 2.76
CA LYS A 143 2.07 18.37 3.71
C LYS A 143 2.30 17.64 5.01
N LYS A 144 1.70 18.21 6.05
CA LYS A 144 1.58 17.63 7.38
C LYS A 144 0.15 17.78 7.87
N GLN A 145 -0.45 16.67 8.31
CA GLN A 145 -1.75 16.68 8.96
C GLN A 145 -1.74 15.70 10.14
N GLY A 146 -1.76 16.24 11.36
CA GLY A 146 -1.62 15.45 12.58
C GLY A 146 -0.30 14.66 12.58
N GLU A 147 -0.41 13.34 12.71
CA GLU A 147 0.72 12.41 12.77
C GLU A 147 1.24 11.97 11.39
N VAL A 148 0.58 12.37 10.30
CA VAL A 148 0.99 12.07 8.92
C VAL A 148 1.76 13.25 8.34
N THR A 149 2.99 13.02 7.90
CA THR A 149 3.88 14.05 7.32
C THR A 149 4.62 13.51 6.10
N PHE A 150 4.61 14.24 5.00
CA PHE A 150 5.41 13.94 3.81
C PHE A 150 6.31 15.15 3.50
N SER A 151 7.54 15.14 4.02
CA SER A 151 8.52 16.22 3.78
C SER A 151 9.80 15.67 3.16
N LYS A 152 10.56 16.55 2.49
CA LYS A 152 11.90 16.21 1.98
C LYS A 152 12.81 15.71 3.10
N ASP A 153 12.77 16.34 4.28
CA ASP A 153 13.53 15.92 5.45
C ASP A 153 13.23 14.46 5.86
N GLN A 154 11.98 13.99 5.74
CA GLN A 154 11.65 12.59 6.04
C GLN A 154 12.22 11.64 4.99
N VAL A 155 12.23 12.04 3.71
CA VAL A 155 12.87 11.28 2.63
C VAL A 155 14.38 11.18 2.86
N GLU A 156 15.03 12.29 3.16
CA GLU A 156 16.46 12.33 3.49
C GLU A 156 16.76 11.48 4.73
N ARG A 157 15.93 11.58 5.78
CA ARG A 157 16.09 10.76 6.98
C ARG A 157 15.90 9.28 6.69
N ALA A 158 14.93 8.89 5.86
CA ALA A 158 14.75 7.51 5.44
C ALA A 158 15.97 6.99 4.68
N TRP A 159 16.54 7.80 3.78
CA TRP A 159 17.78 7.51 3.07
C TRP A 159 18.95 7.29 4.05
N TYR A 160 19.17 8.23 4.98
CA TYR A 160 20.23 8.09 5.99
C TYR A 160 20.04 6.87 6.89
N ASN A 161 18.80 6.54 7.27
CA ASN A 161 18.51 5.33 8.03
C ASN A 161 18.86 4.08 7.21
N GLY A 162 18.52 4.05 5.92
CA GLY A 162 18.91 2.97 5.00
C GLY A 162 20.42 2.79 4.91
N MET A 163 21.18 3.89 4.75
CA MET A 163 22.65 3.85 4.76
C MET A 163 23.21 3.34 6.09
N LYS A 164 22.64 3.74 7.24
CA LYS A 164 23.09 3.25 8.54
C LYS A 164 22.82 1.76 8.71
N LEU A 165 21.65 1.28 8.27
CA LEU A 165 21.32 -0.14 8.26
C LEU A 165 22.29 -0.93 7.36
N SER A 166 22.59 -0.41 6.17
CA SER A 166 23.51 -1.06 5.21
C SER A 166 24.92 -1.24 5.78
N GLN A 167 25.38 -0.33 6.63
CA GLN A 167 26.69 -0.41 7.28
C GLN A 167 26.75 -1.44 8.43
N LYS A 168 25.60 -1.97 8.86
CA LYS A 168 25.49 -2.89 10.01
C LYS A 168 25.09 -4.30 9.61
N VAL A 169 24.96 -4.56 8.30
CA VAL A 169 24.67 -5.88 7.75
C VAL A 169 25.74 -6.23 6.73
N ASP A 170 26.17 -7.50 6.68
CA ASP A 170 27.18 -7.95 5.70
C ASP A 170 26.62 -7.94 4.26
N THR A 171 25.31 -8.00 4.11
CA THR A 171 24.62 -7.95 2.81
C THR A 171 23.28 -7.23 2.97
N LEU A 172 23.11 -6.12 2.27
CA LEU A 172 21.82 -5.42 2.15
C LEU A 172 21.23 -5.71 0.76
N ILE A 173 20.05 -6.32 0.73
CA ILE A 173 19.27 -6.50 -0.50
C ILE A 173 18.21 -5.40 -0.52
N LEU A 174 18.31 -4.52 -1.52
CA LEU A 174 17.29 -3.50 -1.80
C LEU A 174 16.34 -4.05 -2.85
N ASP A 175 15.14 -4.41 -2.42
CA ASP A 175 14.06 -4.74 -3.33
C ASP A 175 13.50 -3.44 -3.94
N HIS A 176 13.42 -3.42 -5.27
CA HIS A 176 12.89 -2.31 -6.04
C HIS A 176 11.99 -2.91 -7.11
N HIS A 177 10.69 -2.62 -6.99
CA HIS A 177 9.72 -2.98 -8.02
C HIS A 177 9.70 -1.89 -9.08
N TRP A 178 9.99 -2.27 -10.33
CA TRP A 178 9.78 -1.46 -11.53
C TRP A 178 8.34 -1.61 -12.03
#